data_AF-A0A522R954-F1
#
_entry.id   AF-A0A522R954-F1
#
_cell.length_a   1.000
_cell.length_b   1.000
_cell.length_c   1.000
_cell.angle_alpha   90.00
_cell.angle_beta   90.00
_cell.angle_gamma   90.00
#
_symmetry.space_group_name_H-M   'P 1'
#
loop_
_entity.id
_entity.type
_entity.pdbx_description
1 polymer ?
#
loop_
_entity_poly.entity_id
_entity_poly.type
_entity_poly.pdbx_seq_one_letter_code
_entity_poly.pdbx_strand_id
1 'polypeptide(L)' 'MGLQHPNPEQITLANVLAALGDETRLAIVGTLARNEGANMTCGQFCDLGSKTNLSYHLAKLREAGVVWV' A
#
# COMPACT_ATOMS: atom_id res chain seq x y z
N MET A 1 0.10 -1.74 17.92
CA MET A 1 -1.06 -2.39 17.26
C MET A 1 -0.66 -2.69 15.83
N GLY A 2 -0.48 -3.96 15.46
CA GLY A 2 -0.12 -4.31 14.09
C GLY A 2 -1.32 -4.03 13.18
N LEU A 3 -1.11 -3.28 12.08
CA LEU A 3 -2.17 -3.11 11.09
C LEU A 3 -2.44 -4.51 10.50
N GLN A 4 -3.56 -5.13 10.79
CA GLN A 4 -3.84 -6.46 10.26
C GLN A 4 -4.28 -6.31 8.80
N HIS A 5 -3.70 -7.12 7.92
CA HIS A 5 -4.27 -7.29 6.59
C HIS A 5 -5.65 -7.95 6.75
N PRO A 6 -6.70 -7.45 6.09
CA PRO A 6 -8.02 -8.07 6.17
C PRO A 6 -7.99 -9.49 5.60
N ASN A 7 -8.86 -10.35 6.10
CA ASN A 7 -9.19 -11.61 5.41
C ASN A 7 -9.88 -11.29 4.08
N PRO A 8 -9.79 -12.18 3.06
CA PRO A 8 -10.38 -11.94 1.74
C PRO A 8 -11.86 -11.53 1.77
N GLU A 9 -12.65 -12.08 2.71
CA GLU A 9 -14.09 -11.81 2.85
C GLU A 9 -14.37 -10.40 3.41
N GLN A 10 -13.37 -9.75 4.01
CA GLN A 10 -13.47 -8.40 4.57
C GLN A 10 -13.04 -7.32 3.56
N ILE A 11 -12.47 -7.73 2.41
CA ILE A 11 -12.06 -6.81 1.35
C ILE A 11 -13.31 -6.38 0.57
N THR A 12 -13.58 -5.08 0.58
CA THR A 12 -14.68 -4.50 -0.19
C THR A 12 -14.14 -3.66 -1.35
N LEU A 13 -14.83 -3.70 -2.49
CA LEU A 13 -14.45 -2.89 -3.65
C LEU A 13 -14.39 -1.39 -3.31
N ALA A 14 -15.32 -0.90 -2.47
CA ALA A 14 -15.33 0.50 -2.03
C ALA A 14 -14.05 0.90 -1.29
N ASN A 15 -13.58 0.06 -0.36
CA ASN A 15 -12.34 0.33 0.38
C ASN A 15 -11.11 0.27 -0.53
N VAL A 16 -11.07 -0.68 -1.46
CA VAL A 16 -9.99 -0.77 -2.46
C VAL A 16 -9.95 0.47 -3.32
N LEU A 17 -11.08 0.90 -3.89
CA LEU A 17 -11.14 2.10 -4.72
C LEU A 17 -10.81 3.37 -3.94
N ALA A 18 -11.25 3.50 -2.70
CA ALA A 18 -10.88 4.63 -1.83
C ALA A 18 -9.37 4.64 -1.53
N ALA A 19 -8.75 3.46 -1.32
CA ALA A 19 -7.30 3.35 -1.16
C ALA A 19 -6.58 3.68 -2.48
N LEU A 20 -7.06 3.22 -3.63
CA LEU A 20 -6.42 3.49 -4.93
C LEU A 20 -6.73 4.89 -5.49
N GLY A 21 -7.62 5.68 -4.88
CA GLY A 21 -7.95 7.04 -5.31
C GLY A 21 -6.90 8.12 -4.97
N ASP A 22 -5.69 7.73 -4.57
CA ASP A 22 -4.61 8.63 -4.12
C ASP A 22 -3.36 8.38 -4.94
N GLU A 23 -2.79 9.46 -5.48
CA GLU A 23 -1.67 9.39 -6.43
C GLU A 23 -0.44 8.70 -5.83
N THR A 24 -0.11 8.99 -4.57
CA THR A 24 1.01 8.36 -3.87
C THR A 24 0.78 6.85 -3.71
N ARG A 25 -0.43 6.44 -3.32
CA ARG A 25 -0.79 5.01 -3.19
C ARG A 25 -0.76 4.29 -4.54
N LEU A 26 -1.22 4.92 -5.62
CA LEU A 26 -1.11 4.37 -6.97
C LEU A 26 0.35 4.23 -7.42
N ALA A 27 1.19 5.22 -7.15
CA ALA A 27 2.61 5.18 -7.49
C ALA A 27 3.36 4.05 -6.76
N ILE A 28 3.02 3.83 -5.47
CA ILE A 28 3.53 2.69 -4.69
C ILE A 28 3.11 1.37 -5.35
N VAL A 29 1.81 1.17 -5.61
CA VAL A 29 1.28 -0.07 -6.22
C VAL A 29 1.89 -0.31 -7.59
N GLY A 30 1.97 0.71 -8.45
CA GLY A 30 2.59 0.59 -9.76
C GLY A 30 4.08 0.24 -9.68
N THR A 31 4.80 0.74 -8.68
CA THR A 31 6.20 0.38 -8.44
C THR A 31 6.33 -1.07 -7.99
N LEU A 32 5.48 -1.53 -7.06
CA LEU A 32 5.43 -2.93 -6.64
C LEU A 32 5.13 -3.87 -7.81
N ALA A 33 4.15 -3.52 -8.65
CA ALA A 33 3.76 -4.32 -9.82
C ALA A 33 4.90 -4.46 -10.85
N ARG A 34 5.70 -3.40 -11.06
CA ARG A 34 6.87 -3.43 -11.96
C ARG A 34 8.05 -4.24 -11.40
N ASN A 35 8.09 -4.47 -10.09
CA ASN A 35 9.17 -5.14 -9.39
C ASN A 35 8.67 -6.43 -8.72
N GLU A 36 7.67 -7.09 -9.32
CA GLU A 36 7.11 -8.34 -8.80
C GLU A 36 8.22 -9.38 -8.58
N GLY A 37 8.23 -10.03 -7.41
CA GLY A 37 9.24 -11.01 -7.01
C GLY A 37 10.53 -10.43 -6.43
N ALA A 38 10.71 -9.11 -6.42
CA ALA A 38 11.81 -8.45 -5.72
C ALA A 38 11.43 -8.09 -4.28
N ASN A 39 12.34 -8.32 -3.34
CA ASN A 39 12.19 -7.81 -1.98
C ASN A 39 12.40 -6.29 -1.99
N MET A 40 11.31 -5.55 -1.79
CA MET A 40 11.36 -4.09 -1.69
C MET A 40 11.32 -3.62 -0.23
N THR A 41 12.10 -2.60 0.08
CA THR A 41 12.11 -1.92 1.39
C THR A 41 11.36 -0.61 1.31
N CYS A 42 10.78 -0.15 2.42
CA CYS A 42 10.08 1.14 2.47
C CYS A 42 10.95 2.33 2.01
N GLY A 43 12.29 2.22 2.16
CA GLY A 43 13.23 3.26 1.75
C GLY A 43 13.26 3.50 0.24
N GLN A 44 12.85 2.52 -0.57
CA GLN A 44 12.77 2.65 -2.03
C GLN A 44 11.59 3.50 -2.50
N PHE A 45 10.72 3.94 -1.59
CA PHE A 45 9.61 4.83 -1.90
C PHE A 45 9.84 6.27 -1.41
N CYS A 46 11.01 6.59 -0.84
CA CYS A 46 11.31 7.93 -0.27
C CYS A 46 11.16 9.08 -1.28
N ASP A 47 11.27 8.81 -2.57
CA ASP A 47 11.04 9.81 -3.64
C ASP A 47 9.56 10.23 -3.75
N LEU A 48 8.64 9.43 -3.19
CA LEU A 48 7.20 9.73 -3.14
C LEU A 48 6.79 10.50 -1.88
N GLY A 49 7.70 10.68 -0.91
CA GLY A 49 7.41 11.46 0.30
C GLY A 49 8.22 11.07 1.53
N SER A 50 7.93 11.72 2.66
CA SER A 50 8.60 11.46 3.93
C SER A 50 8.30 10.04 4.47
N LYS A 51 9.20 9.51 5.30
CA LYS A 51 9.04 8.18 5.92
C LYS A 51 7.72 8.02 6.68
N THR A 52 7.28 9.05 7.41
CA THR A 52 6.01 9.05 8.14
C THR A 52 4.83 9.00 7.18
N ASN A 53 4.89 9.77 6.09
CA ASN A 53 3.84 9.78 5.08
C ASN A 53 3.72 8.42 4.38
N LEU A 54 4.85 7.82 3.98
CA LEU A 54 4.87 6.50 3.35
C LEU A 54 4.33 5.40 4.26
N SER A 55 4.67 5.45 5.55
CA SER A 55 4.12 4.53 6.54
C SER A 55 2.59 4.60 6.59
N TYR A 56 2.04 5.81 6.51
CA TYR A 56 0.59 6.01 6.46
C TYR A 56 -0.04 5.48 5.16
N HIS A 57 0.55 5.76 4.00
CA HIS A 57 0.03 5.28 2.71
C HIS A 57 0.09 3.75 2.61
N LEU A 58 1.18 3.11 3.04
CA LEU A 58 1.33 1.65 3.08
C LEU A 58 0.33 1.02 4.07
N ALA A 59 0.13 1.63 5.23
CA ALA A 59 -0.90 1.20 6.19
C ALA A 59 -2.29 1.19 5.57
N LYS A 60 -2.66 2.26 4.85
CA LYS A 60 -3.97 2.36 4.18
C LYS A 60 -4.15 1.32 3.07
N LEU A 61 -3.10 1.05 2.29
CA LEU A 61 -3.12 -0.01 1.29
C LEU A 61 -3.27 -1.39 1.95
N ARG A 62 -2.60 -1.64 3.08
CA ARG A 62 -2.67 -2.90 3.83
C ARG A 62 -4.04 -3.12 4.46
N GLU A 63 -4.62 -2.09 5.08
CA GLU A 63 -5.98 -2.11 5.63
C GLU A 63 -7.05 -2.40 4.57
N ALA A 64 -6.82 -1.95 3.32
CA ALA A 64 -7.70 -2.21 2.18
C ALA A 64 -7.46 -3.58 1.51
N GLY A 65 -6.45 -4.33 1.95
CA GLY A 65 -6.12 -5.64 1.40
C GLY A 65 -5.37 -5.62 0.07
N VAL A 66 -4.73 -4.48 -0.27
CA VAL A 66 -4.06 -4.29 -1.57
C VAL A 66 -2.59 -4.76 -1.54
N VAL A 67 -1.94 -4.69 -0.37
CA VAL A 67 -0.52 -5.02 -0.19
C VAL A 67 -0.30 -5.77 1.11
N TRP A 68 0.65 -6.71 1.11
CA TRP A 68 1.01 -7.54 2.27
C TRP A 68 2.23 -7.04 3.06
N VAL A 69 2.73 -5.83 2.74
CA VAL A 69 3.95 -5.24 3.34
C VAL A 69 3.95 -5.20 4.87
#